data_AF-A0A426CHW0-F1
#
_entry.id   AF-A0A426CHW0-F1
#
_cell.length_a   1.000
_cell.length_b   1.000
_cell.length_c   1.000
_cell.angle_alpha   90.00
_cell.angle_beta   90.00
_cell.angle_gamma   90.00
#
_symmetry.space_group_name_H-M   'P 1'
#
loop_
_entity.id
_entity.type
_entity.pdbx_description
1 polymer ?
#
loop_
_entity_poly.entity_id
_entity_poly.type
_entity_poly.pdbx_seq_one_letter_code
_entity_poly.pdbx_strand_id
1 'polypeptide(L)'
;MPTRTNPRRILAATLLSLGLGLVIPASLHAATLDWTRTAEEGEGNWSTAENWTNDTIPVTGDTIRINNGGTVLISAGTAAAGANLKLFGTASTLNVTGGTLSLTSALEISAEGNPASGVLNQSGGIITASSMRFGVSGGSRVGTYNLSGDGTLMITNTVNLGYQGHGYFTQTGGSASFGLLNIVNAVHDANTTSFTYGTYEISAGSLSTTGDLRNGAWGTSTGRGNGAATLRVVGSQATAINVGANYVTGIQKATAGASGIMGRRSSTLDVSIDNGGLTKINLTNDTASAVVVGELKAGIKGGVALTQSDKFTVLEAGTGKIATTRTDNVRTGGTTETPVMSELTSTLFSNSTLFDYAVESISDTRDALQISFKDAAGQGTLALVPDTLGELALGSGATAGFVTMSGLTAGNDVSIYLNVSLGTGKTSADLMTYFTENGIVASAIDEGAYNILVTMTAAAQSGYFAWDFSGFDINTTLVALGAYTTAVVPEPASFVFVFGLLIFAAILVRRRK
;
A
#
# COMPACT_ATOMS: atom_id res chain seq x y z
N MET A 1 56.98 -81.87 31.95
CA MET A 1 56.44 -80.82 32.85
C MET A 1 55.25 -80.16 32.17
N PRO A 2 54.03 -80.28 32.73
CA PRO A 2 52.82 -79.64 32.22
C PRO A 2 52.38 -78.47 33.13
N THR A 3 51.90 -77.38 32.55
CA THR A 3 51.15 -76.31 33.25
C THR A 3 49.90 -76.00 32.42
N ARG A 4 48.84 -76.79 32.62
CA ARG A 4 47.64 -76.48 33.41
C ARG A 4 47.06 -75.08 33.17
N THR A 5 45.97 -75.09 32.41
CA THR A 5 44.93 -74.08 32.27
C THR A 5 44.26 -73.75 33.61
N ASN A 6 43.88 -72.49 33.79
CA ASN A 6 42.94 -72.06 34.83
C ASN A 6 41.89 -71.10 34.21
N PRO A 7 40.63 -71.54 34.05
CA PRO A 7 39.52 -70.69 33.65
C PRO A 7 38.75 -70.29 34.91
N ARG A 8 38.82 -69.01 35.33
CA ARG A 8 37.91 -68.38 36.32
C ARG A 8 38.34 -66.94 36.57
N ARG A 9 37.90 -66.01 35.72
CA ARG A 9 37.59 -64.59 36.05
C ARG A 9 36.59 -64.05 35.02
N ILE A 10 35.37 -64.57 35.08
CA ILE A 10 34.15 -63.94 34.54
C ILE A 10 33.43 -63.32 35.75
N LEU A 11 32.75 -62.20 35.52
CA LEU A 11 31.96 -61.37 36.45
C LEU A 11 32.75 -60.30 37.24
N ALA A 12 32.95 -59.13 36.63
CA ALA A 12 32.91 -57.82 37.30
C ALA A 12 33.14 -56.62 36.34
N ALA A 13 32.70 -56.69 35.07
CA ALA A 13 32.90 -55.58 34.12
C ALA A 13 31.82 -55.53 33.03
N THR A 14 30.54 -55.65 33.41
CA THR A 14 29.41 -55.54 32.48
C THR A 14 28.18 -54.98 33.19
N LEU A 15 28.36 -53.84 33.87
CA LEU A 15 27.30 -53.08 34.55
C LEU A 15 27.64 -51.57 34.53
N LEU A 16 28.26 -51.13 33.44
CA LEU A 16 28.71 -49.74 33.24
C LEU A 16 28.60 -49.36 31.76
N SER A 17 27.38 -49.41 31.22
CA SER A 17 27.00 -48.76 29.94
C SER A 17 25.56 -49.05 29.48
N LEU A 18 24.73 -49.72 30.29
CA LEU A 18 23.27 -49.78 30.09
C LEU A 18 22.52 -48.64 30.80
N GLY A 19 23.22 -47.54 31.08
CA GLY A 19 22.64 -46.22 31.26
C GLY A 19 22.70 -45.45 29.94
N LEU A 20 22.39 -46.13 28.83
CA LEU A 20 22.06 -45.44 27.58
C LEU A 20 20.81 -44.65 27.91
N GLY A 21 21.01 -43.37 28.22
CA GLY A 21 19.94 -42.42 28.41
C GLY A 21 19.01 -42.58 27.23
N LEU A 22 17.83 -43.15 27.50
CA LEU A 22 16.67 -42.97 26.67
C LEU A 22 16.38 -41.47 26.77
N VAL A 23 17.15 -40.67 26.03
CA VAL A 23 16.70 -39.37 25.56
C VAL A 23 15.59 -39.75 24.62
N ILE A 24 14.42 -40.04 25.18
CA ILE A 24 13.17 -40.04 24.44
C ILE A 24 13.20 -38.63 23.85
N PRO A 25 13.36 -38.46 22.53
CA PRO A 25 13.15 -37.15 21.95
C PRO A 25 11.75 -36.78 22.40
N ALA A 26 11.65 -35.82 23.32
CA ALA A 26 10.37 -35.34 23.78
C ALA A 26 9.66 -34.94 22.51
N SER A 27 8.59 -35.67 22.19
CA SER A 27 7.80 -35.41 21.00
C SER A 27 7.43 -33.93 21.10
N LEU A 28 8.02 -33.10 20.23
CA LEU A 28 7.68 -31.70 20.12
C LEU A 28 6.27 -31.67 19.52
N HIS A 29 5.29 -31.87 20.40
CA HIS A 29 3.90 -31.66 20.06
C HIS A 29 3.69 -30.17 19.91
N ALA A 30 3.00 -29.79 18.84
CA ALA A 30 2.49 -28.45 18.68
C ALA A 30 1.74 -28.02 19.96
N ALA A 31 2.25 -27.00 20.65
CA ALA A 31 1.61 -26.38 21.78
C ALA A 31 0.81 -25.15 21.34
N THR A 32 -0.15 -24.70 22.14
CA THR A 32 -0.68 -23.34 22.02
C THR A 32 0.01 -22.48 23.07
N LEU A 33 0.64 -21.39 22.64
CA LEU A 33 1.35 -20.46 23.50
C LEU A 33 0.68 -19.10 23.42
N ASP A 34 0.21 -18.61 24.55
CA ASP A 34 -0.36 -17.27 24.66
C ASP A 34 0.74 -16.30 25.14
N TRP A 35 0.74 -15.08 24.61
CA TRP A 35 1.56 -13.98 25.10
C TRP A 35 1.05 -13.53 26.47
N THR A 36 1.95 -13.36 27.43
CA THR A 36 1.56 -13.08 28.83
C THR A 36 1.68 -11.60 29.20
N ARG A 37 2.57 -10.83 28.56
CA ARG A 37 2.77 -9.41 28.93
C ARG A 37 1.58 -8.55 28.52
N THR A 38 1.12 -7.68 29.41
CA THR A 38 0.01 -6.75 29.13
C THR A 38 0.49 -5.45 28.48
N ALA A 39 -0.44 -4.56 28.13
CA ALA A 39 -0.12 -3.24 27.58
C ALA A 39 0.62 -2.36 28.60
N GLU A 40 0.27 -2.44 29.89
CA GLU A 40 0.85 -1.65 30.97
C GLU A 40 2.31 -2.00 31.24
N GLU A 41 2.70 -3.24 30.95
CA GLU A 41 4.07 -3.74 31.09
C GLU A 41 4.96 -3.31 29.91
N GLY A 42 4.38 -2.69 28.88
CA GLY A 42 5.08 -2.24 27.69
C GLY A 42 5.52 -3.38 26.76
N GLU A 43 6.38 -3.01 25.80
CA GLU A 43 6.88 -3.92 24.77
C GLU A 43 7.78 -5.03 25.35
N GLY A 44 7.59 -6.27 24.90
CA GLY A 44 8.44 -7.40 25.26
C GLY A 44 9.03 -8.11 24.05
N ASN A 45 10.21 -8.69 24.20
CA ASN A 45 10.89 -9.42 23.12
C ASN A 45 10.27 -10.82 22.93
N TRP A 46 10.05 -11.22 21.67
CA TRP A 46 9.61 -12.57 21.29
C TRP A 46 10.52 -13.66 21.85
N SER A 47 11.83 -13.44 21.89
CA SER A 47 12.82 -14.46 22.31
C SER A 47 13.01 -14.58 23.82
N THR A 48 12.17 -13.92 24.63
CA THR A 48 12.21 -14.00 26.09
C THR A 48 11.13 -14.96 26.56
N ALA A 49 11.53 -16.05 27.21
CA ALA A 49 10.65 -17.18 27.51
C ALA A 49 9.53 -16.78 28.48
N GLU A 50 9.84 -15.92 29.46
CA GLU A 50 8.93 -15.42 30.50
C GLU A 50 7.75 -14.59 29.94
N ASN A 51 7.84 -14.15 28.68
CA ASN A 51 6.77 -13.42 28.02
C ASN A 51 5.71 -14.35 27.39
N TRP A 52 5.88 -15.67 27.51
CA TRP A 52 4.99 -16.68 26.98
C TRP A 52 4.48 -17.59 28.10
N THR A 53 3.31 -18.20 27.89
CA THR A 53 2.79 -19.22 28.80
C THR A 53 3.78 -20.37 29.00
N ASN A 54 3.95 -20.82 30.24
CA ASN A 54 4.89 -21.88 30.66
C ASN A 54 6.37 -21.52 30.48
N ASP A 55 6.72 -20.23 30.41
CA ASP A 55 8.10 -19.76 30.26
C ASP A 55 8.83 -20.47 29.11
N THR A 56 8.14 -20.64 27.97
CA THR A 56 8.62 -21.42 26.82
C THR A 56 8.56 -20.57 25.56
N ILE A 57 9.71 -20.42 24.89
CA ILE A 57 9.80 -19.71 23.60
C ILE A 57 9.08 -20.53 22.52
N PRO A 58 8.22 -19.92 21.69
CA PRO A 58 7.63 -20.55 20.52
C PRO A 58 8.62 -21.29 19.62
N VAL A 59 8.21 -22.49 19.19
CA VAL A 59 8.95 -23.31 18.21
C VAL A 59 8.06 -23.70 17.03
N THR A 60 8.69 -24.29 16.00
CA THR A 60 7.99 -24.79 14.82
C THR A 60 6.90 -25.80 15.21
N GLY A 61 5.68 -25.59 14.70
CA GLY A 61 4.50 -26.41 14.97
C GLY A 61 3.50 -25.77 15.92
N ASP A 62 3.93 -24.87 16.80
CA ASP A 62 3.06 -24.24 17.81
C ASP A 62 1.93 -23.37 17.20
N THR A 63 0.92 -23.04 18.00
CA THR A 63 -0.05 -22.00 17.68
C THR A 63 0.17 -20.83 18.62
N ILE A 64 0.52 -19.69 18.06
CA ILE A 64 0.89 -18.50 18.82
C ILE A 64 -0.29 -17.55 18.88
N ARG A 65 -0.61 -17.05 20.07
CA ARG A 65 -1.75 -16.17 20.31
C ARG A 65 -1.29 -14.94 21.08
N ILE A 66 -1.49 -13.76 20.50
CA ILE A 66 -1.29 -12.47 21.15
C ILE A 66 -2.69 -11.87 21.33
N ASN A 67 -3.21 -11.93 22.55
CA ASN A 67 -4.64 -11.76 22.81
C ASN A 67 -5.00 -10.90 24.03
N ASN A 68 -4.01 -10.30 24.67
CA ASN A 68 -4.14 -9.60 25.95
C ASN A 68 -3.84 -8.10 25.83
N GLY A 69 -3.76 -7.55 24.60
CA GLY A 69 -3.41 -6.15 24.36
C GLY A 69 -1.93 -5.82 24.50
N GLY A 70 -1.08 -6.81 24.82
CA GLY A 70 0.37 -6.64 24.88
C GLY A 70 1.02 -6.32 23.53
N THR A 71 2.26 -5.86 23.59
CA THR A 71 3.10 -5.59 22.40
C THR A 71 4.29 -6.53 22.37
N VAL A 72 4.41 -7.28 21.27
CA VAL A 72 5.53 -8.18 20.99
C VAL A 72 6.52 -7.52 20.05
N LEU A 73 7.83 -7.66 20.31
CA LEU A 73 8.92 -7.18 19.47
C LEU A 73 9.76 -8.32 18.89
N ILE A 74 10.00 -8.26 17.59
CA ILE A 74 11.04 -9.01 16.88
C ILE A 74 12.00 -7.99 16.25
N SER A 75 13.15 -7.77 16.90
CA SER A 75 14.16 -6.80 16.43
C SER A 75 15.37 -7.45 15.78
N ALA A 76 15.63 -8.74 16.03
CA ALA A 76 16.74 -9.50 15.47
C ALA A 76 16.50 -11.01 15.59
N GLY A 77 17.38 -11.81 14.98
CA GLY A 77 17.36 -13.27 15.07
C GLY A 77 16.22 -13.93 14.30
N THR A 78 15.96 -15.20 14.58
CA THR A 78 14.87 -15.97 13.97
C THR A 78 13.81 -16.29 15.00
N ALA A 79 12.65 -15.65 14.88
CA ALA A 79 11.42 -16.09 15.53
C ALA A 79 10.85 -17.26 14.73
N ALA A 80 11.29 -18.48 15.07
CA ALA A 80 10.71 -19.70 14.55
C ALA A 80 9.29 -19.82 15.10
N ALA A 81 8.32 -19.26 14.38
CA ALA A 81 6.95 -19.30 14.83
C ALA A 81 6.27 -20.56 14.33
N GLY A 82 5.30 -21.00 15.10
CA GLY A 82 4.67 -22.29 14.87
C GLY A 82 3.81 -22.36 13.60
N ALA A 83 2.90 -23.33 13.56
CA ALA A 83 1.96 -23.46 12.46
C ALA A 83 1.19 -22.15 12.20
N ASN A 84 0.67 -21.51 13.24
CA ASN A 84 -0.15 -20.30 13.08
C ASN A 84 0.24 -19.22 14.08
N LEU A 85 0.09 -17.96 13.68
CA LEU A 85 0.15 -16.79 14.57
C LEU A 85 -1.18 -16.05 14.48
N LYS A 86 -1.78 -15.78 15.64
CA LYS A 86 -3.05 -15.08 15.78
C LYS A 86 -2.88 -13.83 16.63
N LEU A 87 -3.19 -12.67 16.07
CA LEU A 87 -3.30 -11.41 16.80
C LEU A 87 -4.78 -11.12 17.01
N PHE A 88 -5.24 -10.97 18.24
CA PHE A 88 -6.64 -10.67 18.54
C PHE A 88 -6.82 -10.08 19.94
N GLY A 89 -8.05 -9.99 20.44
CA GLY A 89 -8.34 -9.33 21.72
C GLY A 89 -8.43 -7.81 21.56
N THR A 90 -8.22 -7.08 22.66
CA THR A 90 -8.25 -5.61 22.67
C THR A 90 -6.86 -5.06 22.35
N ALA A 91 -6.61 -4.70 21.10
CA ALA A 91 -5.43 -3.95 20.64
C ALA A 91 -4.06 -4.66 20.76
N SER A 92 -4.01 -5.97 20.56
CA SER A 92 -2.73 -6.71 20.53
C SER A 92 -1.84 -6.25 19.37
N THR A 93 -0.55 -6.05 19.64
CA THR A 93 0.41 -5.49 18.67
C THR A 93 1.63 -6.40 18.48
N LEU A 94 2.09 -6.56 17.23
CA LEU A 94 3.37 -7.16 16.89
C LEU A 94 4.21 -6.18 16.08
N ASN A 95 5.40 -5.84 16.59
CA ASN A 95 6.39 -5.01 15.94
C ASN A 95 7.53 -5.89 15.41
N VAL A 96 7.82 -5.80 14.11
CA VAL A 96 8.93 -6.47 13.44
C VAL A 96 9.84 -5.39 12.86
N THR A 97 10.93 -5.09 13.56
CA THR A 97 11.92 -4.08 13.17
C THR A 97 13.18 -4.70 12.58
N GLY A 98 13.32 -6.02 12.66
CA GLY A 98 14.41 -6.80 12.11
C GLY A 98 14.15 -8.30 12.22
N GLY A 99 15.19 -9.12 12.03
CA GLY A 99 15.10 -10.58 12.18
C GLY A 99 14.22 -11.28 11.13
N THR A 100 13.77 -12.50 11.44
CA THR A 100 12.92 -13.32 10.58
C THR A 100 11.81 -13.99 11.39
N LEU A 101 10.57 -13.83 10.96
CA LEU A 101 9.39 -14.56 11.44
C LEU A 101 8.93 -15.52 10.34
N SER A 102 9.03 -16.83 10.58
CA SER A 102 8.61 -17.85 9.61
C SER A 102 7.48 -18.71 10.16
N LEU A 103 6.33 -18.67 9.48
CA LEU A 103 5.12 -19.43 9.80
C LEU A 103 4.90 -20.50 8.72
N THR A 104 4.61 -21.73 9.13
CA THR A 104 4.35 -22.82 8.16
C THR A 104 2.92 -22.84 7.64
N SER A 105 1.97 -22.21 8.34
CA SER A 105 0.57 -22.06 7.92
C SER A 105 0.14 -20.59 7.88
N ALA A 106 -0.64 -20.09 8.84
CA ALA A 106 -1.37 -18.84 8.66
C ALA A 106 -0.92 -17.72 9.61
N LEU A 107 -0.86 -16.50 9.07
CA LEU A 107 -0.84 -15.26 9.82
C LEU A 107 -2.27 -14.68 9.86
N GLU A 108 -2.90 -14.68 11.03
CA GLU A 108 -4.27 -14.22 11.19
C GLU A 108 -4.32 -12.99 12.10
N ILE A 109 -4.84 -11.89 11.57
CA ILE A 109 -5.02 -10.63 12.30
C ILE A 109 -6.51 -10.42 12.56
N SER A 110 -6.86 -10.29 13.83
CA SER A 110 -8.22 -10.26 14.36
C SER A 110 -8.98 -11.57 14.08
N ALA A 111 -8.31 -12.67 14.39
CA ALA A 111 -8.73 -14.04 14.08
C ALA A 111 -9.89 -14.55 14.95
N GLU A 112 -9.95 -14.12 16.21
CA GLU A 112 -10.85 -14.64 17.26
C GLU A 112 -11.35 -13.51 18.18
N GLY A 113 -12.45 -13.73 18.90
CA GLY A 113 -13.05 -12.75 19.81
C GLY A 113 -14.02 -11.76 19.14
N ASN A 114 -14.88 -11.11 19.91
CA ASN A 114 -15.80 -10.09 19.40
C ASN A 114 -16.09 -9.04 20.49
N PRO A 115 -15.65 -7.78 20.33
CA PRO A 115 -14.82 -7.24 19.24
C PRO A 115 -13.38 -7.78 19.30
N ALA A 116 -12.64 -7.68 18.20
CA ALA A 116 -11.23 -8.05 18.16
C ALA A 116 -10.45 -7.11 17.25
N SER A 117 -9.32 -6.62 17.75
CA SER A 117 -8.36 -5.82 16.99
C SER A 117 -6.95 -6.36 17.15
N GLY A 118 -6.19 -6.32 16.07
CA GLY A 118 -4.79 -6.73 16.02
C GLY A 118 -4.06 -5.82 15.05
N VAL A 119 -2.85 -5.40 15.45
CA VAL A 119 -1.99 -4.53 14.65
C VAL A 119 -0.64 -5.22 14.47
N LEU A 120 -0.15 -5.25 13.23
CA LEU A 120 1.20 -5.69 12.93
C LEU A 120 1.95 -4.57 12.23
N ASN A 121 3.06 -4.13 12.81
CA ASN A 121 3.94 -3.12 12.23
C ASN A 121 5.24 -3.78 11.80
N GLN A 122 5.55 -3.74 10.51
CA GLN A 122 6.82 -4.21 9.97
C GLN A 122 7.57 -3.02 9.38
N SER A 123 8.68 -2.62 10.01
CA SER A 123 9.59 -1.59 9.48
C SER A 123 10.91 -2.17 8.97
N GLY A 124 11.17 -3.44 9.26
CA GLY A 124 12.34 -4.20 8.78
C GLY A 124 12.12 -5.71 8.87
N GLY A 125 13.19 -6.47 8.71
CA GLY A 125 13.16 -7.94 8.82
C GLY A 125 12.34 -8.64 7.73
N ILE A 126 12.13 -9.95 7.93
CA ILE A 126 11.43 -10.81 6.95
C ILE A 126 10.28 -11.54 7.65
N ILE A 127 9.08 -11.47 7.08
CA ILE A 127 7.94 -12.29 7.48
C ILE A 127 7.59 -13.24 6.34
N THR A 128 7.58 -14.55 6.61
CA THR A 128 7.10 -15.57 5.68
C THR A 128 5.91 -16.33 6.27
N ALA A 129 4.86 -16.54 5.47
CA ALA A 129 3.75 -17.43 5.82
C ALA A 129 3.13 -18.07 4.58
N SER A 130 2.37 -19.14 4.77
CA SER A 130 1.63 -19.77 3.68
C SER A 130 0.39 -18.96 3.31
N SER A 131 -0.36 -18.46 4.30
CA SER A 131 -1.52 -17.61 4.06
C SER A 131 -1.63 -16.48 5.08
N MET A 132 -2.38 -15.44 4.71
CA MET A 132 -2.66 -14.31 5.58
C MET A 132 -4.13 -13.93 5.53
N ARG A 133 -4.73 -13.62 6.68
CA ARG A 133 -6.15 -13.26 6.78
C ARG A 133 -6.38 -12.15 7.78
N PHE A 134 -7.29 -11.26 7.42
CA PHE A 134 -7.70 -10.13 8.25
C PHE A 134 -9.20 -10.23 8.53
N GLY A 135 -9.59 -10.14 9.81
CA GLY A 135 -10.98 -10.19 10.24
C GLY A 135 -11.63 -11.54 9.93
N VAL A 136 -11.16 -12.62 10.56
CA VAL A 136 -11.51 -14.01 10.15
C VAL A 136 -12.93 -14.43 10.53
N SER A 137 -13.61 -13.79 11.49
CA SER A 137 -14.99 -14.18 11.87
C SER A 137 -15.87 -13.09 12.52
N GLY A 138 -16.22 -12.04 11.78
CA GLY A 138 -17.29 -11.11 12.18
C GLY A 138 -17.03 -9.65 11.81
N GLY A 139 -18.12 -8.91 11.57
CA GLY A 139 -18.09 -7.54 11.03
C GLY A 139 -17.36 -6.49 11.87
N SER A 140 -17.33 -6.64 13.19
CA SER A 140 -16.72 -5.69 14.13
C SER A 140 -15.20 -5.84 14.27
N ARG A 141 -14.60 -6.84 13.61
CA ARG A 141 -13.19 -7.17 13.80
C ARG A 141 -12.30 -6.38 12.86
N VAL A 142 -11.21 -5.83 13.37
CA VAL A 142 -10.33 -4.94 12.62
C VAL A 142 -8.91 -5.48 12.65
N GLY A 143 -8.41 -5.99 11.53
CA GLY A 143 -7.01 -6.32 11.37
C GLY A 143 -6.27 -5.21 10.64
N THR A 144 -5.12 -4.79 11.17
CA THR A 144 -4.26 -3.77 10.55
C THR A 144 -2.86 -4.31 10.35
N TYR A 145 -2.29 -4.08 9.17
CA TYR A 145 -0.91 -4.38 8.85
C TYR A 145 -0.24 -3.17 8.20
N ASN A 146 0.89 -2.75 8.76
CA ASN A 146 1.66 -1.60 8.29
C ASN A 146 3.04 -2.09 7.83
N LEU A 147 3.32 -2.00 6.53
CA LEU A 147 4.63 -2.29 5.94
C LEU A 147 5.36 -0.98 5.62
N SER A 148 6.54 -0.79 6.18
CA SER A 148 7.36 0.41 6.02
C SER A 148 8.85 0.05 5.98
N GLY A 149 9.72 1.05 5.80
CA GLY A 149 11.17 0.86 5.82
C GLY A 149 11.65 -0.12 4.75
N ASP A 150 12.46 -1.10 5.15
CA ASP A 150 13.04 -2.13 4.29
C ASP A 150 12.45 -3.54 4.54
N GLY A 151 11.33 -3.62 5.26
CA GLY A 151 10.68 -4.88 5.60
C GLY A 151 10.30 -5.71 4.37
N THR A 152 10.44 -7.03 4.47
CA THR A 152 10.01 -7.99 3.44
C THR A 152 8.88 -8.86 3.97
N LEU A 153 7.75 -8.88 3.26
CA LEU A 153 6.61 -9.77 3.52
C LEU A 153 6.42 -10.74 2.36
N MET A 154 6.37 -12.03 2.64
CA MET A 154 6.19 -13.08 1.64
C MET A 154 5.09 -14.05 2.06
N ILE A 155 3.96 -14.02 1.35
CA ILE A 155 2.83 -14.94 1.55
C ILE A 155 2.69 -15.83 0.32
N THR A 156 3.00 -17.12 0.45
CA THR A 156 3.14 -17.98 -0.73
C THR A 156 1.80 -18.33 -1.40
N ASN A 157 0.70 -18.40 -0.63
CA ASN A 157 -0.61 -18.80 -1.16
C ASN A 157 -1.57 -17.62 -1.26
N THR A 158 -2.30 -17.28 -0.20
CA THR A 158 -3.40 -16.29 -0.31
C THR A 158 -3.38 -15.28 0.82
N VAL A 159 -3.53 -14.01 0.46
CA VAL A 159 -3.87 -12.90 1.37
C VAL A 159 -5.33 -12.55 1.20
N ASN A 160 -6.07 -12.44 2.31
CA ASN A 160 -7.46 -12.01 2.33
C ASN A 160 -7.64 -10.81 3.26
N LEU A 161 -7.84 -9.63 2.68
CA LEU A 161 -8.19 -8.42 3.44
C LEU A 161 -9.70 -8.36 3.60
N GLY A 162 -10.21 -8.17 4.82
CA GLY A 162 -11.65 -8.13 5.04
C GLY A 162 -12.34 -9.45 4.71
N TYR A 163 -11.81 -10.57 5.21
CA TYR A 163 -12.36 -11.91 4.94
C TYR A 163 -13.80 -12.02 5.44
N GLN A 164 -14.04 -11.71 6.72
CA GLN A 164 -15.37 -11.66 7.35
C GLN A 164 -15.52 -10.44 8.29
N GLY A 165 -14.58 -9.51 8.24
CA GLY A 165 -14.54 -8.29 9.04
C GLY A 165 -13.89 -7.14 8.26
N HIS A 166 -13.10 -6.33 8.95
CA HIS A 166 -12.34 -5.23 8.36
C HIS A 166 -10.86 -5.59 8.31
N GLY A 167 -10.22 -5.39 7.16
CA GLY A 167 -8.80 -5.60 6.96
C GLY A 167 -8.16 -4.40 6.27
N TYR A 168 -7.12 -3.85 6.90
CA TYR A 168 -6.36 -2.72 6.40
C TYR A 168 -4.90 -3.13 6.22
N PHE A 169 -4.37 -2.88 5.03
CA PHE A 169 -2.96 -3.07 4.71
C PHE A 169 -2.42 -1.74 4.17
N THR A 170 -1.47 -1.14 4.88
CA THR A 170 -0.82 0.12 4.47
C THR A 170 0.65 -0.13 4.18
N GLN A 171 1.09 0.19 2.97
CA GLN A 171 2.47 0.05 2.52
C GLN A 171 3.08 1.42 2.19
N THR A 172 4.03 1.85 3.02
CA THR A 172 4.81 3.09 2.87
C THR A 172 6.29 2.82 2.59
N GLY A 173 6.65 1.55 2.35
CA GLY A 173 8.01 1.08 2.08
C GLY A 173 8.04 -0.44 1.90
N GLY A 174 9.25 -1.02 1.93
CA GLY A 174 9.45 -2.47 1.91
C GLY A 174 8.99 -3.18 0.63
N SER A 175 8.96 -4.51 0.70
CA SER A 175 8.54 -5.39 -0.40
C SER A 175 7.51 -6.41 0.07
N ALA A 176 6.34 -6.43 -0.58
CA ALA A 176 5.27 -7.38 -0.35
C ALA A 176 5.11 -8.32 -1.55
N SER A 177 5.21 -9.64 -1.33
CA SER A 177 5.02 -10.66 -2.35
C SER A 177 3.95 -11.66 -1.97
N PHE A 178 2.94 -11.83 -2.82
CA PHE A 178 1.78 -12.70 -2.56
C PHE A 178 1.59 -13.75 -3.66
N GLY A 179 1.10 -14.94 -3.29
CA GLY A 179 0.57 -15.88 -4.27
C GLY A 179 -0.70 -15.36 -4.94
N LEU A 180 -1.66 -14.90 -4.14
CA LEU A 180 -2.95 -14.36 -4.55
C LEU A 180 -3.34 -13.27 -3.54
N LEU A 181 -3.71 -12.09 -4.03
CA LEU A 181 -4.22 -11.01 -3.19
C LEU A 181 -5.73 -10.84 -3.42
N ASN A 182 -6.54 -11.08 -2.39
CA ASN A 182 -7.96 -10.76 -2.38
C ASN A 182 -8.23 -9.60 -1.42
N ILE A 183 -8.70 -8.48 -1.96
CA ILE A 183 -9.21 -7.35 -1.20
C ILE A 183 -10.72 -7.53 -1.11
N VAL A 184 -11.19 -7.94 0.06
CA VAL A 184 -12.53 -8.49 0.36
C VAL A 184 -12.81 -9.80 -0.37
N ASN A 185 -12.76 -10.91 0.35
CA ASN A 185 -12.98 -12.24 -0.22
C ASN A 185 -14.34 -12.88 0.14
N ALA A 186 -15.03 -12.53 1.22
CA ALA A 186 -16.23 -13.30 1.57
C ALA A 186 -17.41 -12.54 2.17
N VAL A 187 -18.54 -12.83 1.53
CA VAL A 187 -19.80 -13.31 2.13
C VAL A 187 -19.68 -13.53 3.64
N HIS A 188 -20.19 -12.58 4.42
CA HIS A 188 -20.71 -12.91 5.74
C HIS A 188 -22.10 -13.56 5.58
N ASP A 189 -22.53 -14.37 6.55
CA ASP A 189 -23.81 -15.08 6.52
C ASP A 189 -24.96 -14.14 6.09
N ALA A 190 -25.81 -14.60 5.18
CA ALA A 190 -26.96 -13.89 4.62
C ALA A 190 -27.88 -13.24 5.66
N ASN A 191 -27.82 -13.73 6.90
CA ASN A 191 -28.64 -13.29 8.02
C ASN A 191 -28.05 -12.12 8.82
N THR A 192 -26.87 -11.63 8.45
CA THR A 192 -26.16 -10.60 9.20
C THR A 192 -26.09 -9.29 8.42
N THR A 193 -26.37 -8.18 9.09
CA THR A 193 -26.25 -6.81 8.52
C THR A 193 -24.81 -6.32 8.43
N SER A 194 -23.83 -7.15 8.79
CA SER A 194 -22.44 -6.73 8.85
C SER A 194 -21.89 -6.43 7.46
N PHE A 195 -21.20 -5.31 7.37
CA PHE A 195 -20.49 -4.88 6.19
C PHE A 195 -19.01 -5.22 6.35
N THR A 196 -18.35 -5.80 5.35
CA THR A 196 -16.90 -6.06 5.41
C THR A 196 -16.12 -5.03 4.60
N TYR A 197 -14.93 -4.65 5.08
CA TYR A 197 -14.06 -3.71 4.37
C TYR A 197 -12.69 -4.34 4.18
N GLY A 198 -12.16 -4.23 2.98
CA GLY A 198 -10.79 -4.58 2.66
C GLY A 198 -10.15 -3.38 2.01
N THR A 199 -9.04 -2.90 2.56
CA THR A 199 -8.28 -1.79 1.98
C THR A 199 -6.82 -2.18 1.89
N TYR A 200 -6.29 -2.11 0.68
CA TYR A 200 -4.85 -2.15 0.44
C TYR A 200 -4.43 -0.76 -0.05
N GLU A 201 -3.60 -0.07 0.70
CA GLU A 201 -3.03 1.22 0.33
C GLU A 201 -1.53 1.09 0.12
N ILE A 202 -1.03 1.52 -1.04
CA ILE A 202 0.39 1.57 -1.34
C ILE A 202 0.78 3.01 -1.72
N SER A 203 1.78 3.53 -1.02
CA SER A 203 2.36 4.85 -1.27
C SER A 203 3.86 4.82 -1.50
N ALA A 204 4.57 3.74 -1.11
CA ALA A 204 5.95 3.47 -1.54
C ALA A 204 6.27 1.97 -1.46
N GLY A 205 7.49 1.57 -1.84
CA GLY A 205 7.93 0.17 -1.80
C GLY A 205 7.56 -0.61 -3.06
N SER A 206 7.42 -1.93 -2.96
CA SER A 206 7.00 -2.79 -4.07
C SER A 206 5.92 -3.80 -3.64
N LEU A 207 4.95 -4.02 -4.54
CA LEU A 207 3.94 -5.08 -4.43
C LEU A 207 4.07 -6.02 -5.63
N SER A 208 4.18 -7.31 -5.39
CA SER A 208 4.11 -8.33 -6.44
C SER A 208 3.12 -9.44 -6.09
N THR A 209 2.27 -9.84 -7.03
CA THR A 209 1.49 -11.08 -6.95
C THR A 209 1.96 -12.06 -8.02
N THR A 210 2.15 -13.34 -7.69
CA THR A 210 2.44 -14.36 -8.72
C THR A 210 1.17 -14.83 -9.41
N GLY A 211 0.05 -14.84 -8.71
CA GLY A 211 -1.30 -15.08 -9.21
C GLY A 211 -2.12 -13.80 -9.32
N ASP A 212 -3.45 -13.93 -9.16
CA ASP A 212 -4.36 -12.81 -9.37
C ASP A 212 -4.22 -11.73 -8.27
N LEU A 213 -4.59 -10.51 -8.63
CA LEU A 213 -4.97 -9.46 -7.69
C LEU A 213 -6.46 -9.19 -7.89
N ARG A 214 -7.27 -9.54 -6.90
CA ARG A 214 -8.72 -9.38 -6.90
C ARG A 214 -9.11 -8.27 -5.95
N ASN A 215 -9.60 -7.17 -6.50
CA ASN A 215 -10.13 -6.03 -5.75
C ASN A 215 -11.66 -6.12 -5.78
N GLY A 216 -12.24 -6.75 -4.76
CA GLY A 216 -13.65 -7.09 -4.71
C GLY A 216 -13.89 -8.58 -4.54
N ALA A 217 -15.10 -8.91 -4.09
CA ALA A 217 -15.45 -10.30 -3.82
C ALA A 217 -15.50 -11.15 -5.09
N TRP A 218 -14.69 -12.21 -5.09
CA TRP A 218 -14.69 -13.26 -6.10
C TRP A 218 -15.04 -14.59 -5.45
N GLY A 219 -16.32 -14.93 -5.44
CA GLY A 219 -16.81 -16.21 -4.97
C GLY A 219 -17.95 -16.70 -5.86
N THR A 220 -17.93 -17.98 -6.19
CA THR A 220 -19.05 -18.68 -6.87
C THR A 220 -20.10 -19.17 -5.89
N SER A 221 -19.83 -19.08 -4.58
CA SER A 221 -20.81 -19.44 -3.57
C SER A 221 -21.95 -18.43 -3.59
N THR A 222 -23.17 -18.95 -3.58
CA THR A 222 -24.47 -18.25 -3.55
C THR A 222 -24.68 -17.34 -2.33
N GLY A 223 -23.61 -17.03 -1.61
CA GLY A 223 -23.60 -16.26 -0.39
C GLY A 223 -23.98 -14.81 -0.61
N ARG A 224 -24.95 -14.35 0.17
CA ARG A 224 -25.37 -12.94 0.27
C ARG A 224 -24.39 -12.25 1.22
N GLY A 225 -23.74 -11.17 0.81
CA GLY A 225 -22.87 -10.41 1.71
C GLY A 225 -22.57 -9.01 1.18
N ASN A 226 -22.54 -8.04 2.09
CA ASN A 226 -22.18 -6.66 1.81
C ASN A 226 -20.69 -6.43 2.08
N GLY A 227 -20.00 -5.74 1.18
CA GLY A 227 -18.63 -5.33 1.44
C GLY A 227 -18.07 -4.34 0.42
N ALA A 228 -17.01 -3.65 0.81
CA ALA A 228 -16.29 -2.71 -0.05
C ALA A 228 -14.81 -3.04 -0.07
N ALA A 229 -14.29 -3.23 -1.27
CA ALA A 229 -12.88 -3.42 -1.54
C ALA A 229 -12.28 -2.12 -2.08
N THR A 230 -11.10 -1.76 -1.59
CA THR A 230 -10.36 -0.61 -2.10
C THR A 230 -8.90 -0.99 -2.29
N LEU A 231 -8.43 -0.89 -3.53
CA LEU A 231 -7.01 -0.80 -3.84
C LEU A 231 -6.70 0.68 -4.03
N ARG A 232 -5.91 1.26 -3.14
CA ARG A 232 -5.46 2.65 -3.24
C ARG A 232 -3.97 2.71 -3.62
N VAL A 233 -3.67 3.42 -4.70
CA VAL A 233 -2.31 3.67 -5.19
C VAL A 233 -2.04 5.17 -5.08
N VAL A 234 -1.10 5.54 -4.22
CA VAL A 234 -0.83 6.94 -3.88
C VAL A 234 0.52 7.37 -4.43
N GLY A 235 0.50 8.26 -5.41
CA GLY A 235 1.68 8.91 -5.94
C GLY A 235 2.57 7.99 -6.77
N SER A 236 3.83 8.39 -6.90
CA SER A 236 4.84 7.77 -7.76
C SER A 236 5.94 7.02 -7.01
N GLN A 237 5.94 7.07 -5.67
CA GLN A 237 7.01 6.52 -4.84
C GLN A 237 6.95 4.99 -4.70
N ALA A 238 5.87 4.35 -5.12
CA ALA A 238 5.84 2.90 -5.23
C ALA A 238 6.60 2.48 -6.48
N THR A 239 7.67 1.72 -6.26
CA THR A 239 8.64 1.33 -7.30
C THR A 239 8.03 0.37 -8.32
N ALA A 240 7.12 -0.51 -7.89
CA ALA A 240 6.40 -1.42 -8.77
C ALA A 240 5.14 -1.97 -8.11
N ILE A 241 4.08 -2.13 -8.91
CA ILE A 241 2.94 -2.99 -8.62
C ILE A 241 2.86 -4.01 -9.75
N ASN A 242 3.28 -5.24 -9.49
CA ASN A 242 3.37 -6.31 -10.49
C ASN A 242 2.31 -7.38 -10.22
N VAL A 243 1.50 -7.67 -11.22
CA VAL A 243 0.46 -8.72 -11.17
C VAL A 243 0.83 -9.81 -12.17
N GLY A 244 1.18 -10.98 -11.65
CA GLY A 244 1.66 -12.13 -12.44
C GLY A 244 0.55 -12.92 -13.14
N ALA A 245 -0.71 -12.74 -12.74
CA ALA A 245 -1.87 -13.26 -13.47
C ALA A 245 -2.89 -12.14 -13.70
N ASN A 246 -4.16 -12.29 -13.30
CA ASN A 246 -5.19 -11.32 -13.66
C ASN A 246 -5.33 -10.21 -12.61
N TYR A 247 -5.50 -8.97 -13.06
CA TYR A 247 -6.05 -7.90 -12.22
C TYR A 247 -7.54 -7.83 -12.42
N VAL A 248 -8.33 -8.08 -11.38
CA VAL A 248 -9.78 -8.02 -11.50
C VAL A 248 -10.39 -7.16 -10.42
N THR A 249 -11.18 -6.18 -10.84
CA THR A 249 -12.12 -5.50 -9.96
C THR A 249 -13.53 -6.08 -10.18
N GLY A 250 -14.25 -6.35 -9.10
CA GLY A 250 -15.52 -7.05 -9.16
C GLY A 250 -16.72 -6.18 -8.76
N ILE A 251 -17.72 -6.07 -9.63
CA ILE A 251 -19.11 -5.88 -9.19
C ILE A 251 -19.82 -7.21 -9.40
N GLN A 252 -20.04 -7.98 -8.34
CA GLN A 252 -21.06 -9.03 -8.39
C GLN A 252 -22.40 -8.39 -8.06
N LYS A 253 -23.16 -7.99 -9.08
CA LYS A 253 -24.62 -7.83 -8.92
C LYS A 253 -25.18 -9.24 -8.82
N ALA A 254 -25.76 -9.60 -7.68
CA ALA A 254 -26.49 -10.85 -7.57
C ALA A 254 -27.58 -10.88 -8.64
N THR A 255 -27.59 -11.91 -9.49
CA THR A 255 -28.64 -12.11 -10.49
C THR A 255 -29.99 -12.15 -9.77
N ALA A 256 -30.95 -11.33 -10.20
CA ALA A 256 -32.21 -11.02 -9.51
C ALA A 256 -33.22 -12.20 -9.38
N GLY A 257 -32.76 -13.45 -9.39
CA GLY A 257 -33.61 -14.63 -9.60
C GLY A 257 -34.15 -15.36 -8.37
N ALA A 258 -33.78 -15.02 -7.12
CA ALA A 258 -34.31 -15.73 -5.95
C ALA A 258 -34.40 -14.84 -4.70
N SER A 259 -35.58 -14.27 -4.50
CA SER A 259 -36.11 -13.65 -3.26
C SER A 259 -35.10 -13.25 -2.18
N GLY A 260 -34.60 -12.02 -2.24
CA GLY A 260 -34.84 -11.14 -1.10
C GLY A 260 -33.67 -10.36 -0.50
N ILE A 261 -32.39 -10.64 -0.74
CA ILE A 261 -31.31 -9.76 -0.25
C ILE A 261 -30.16 -9.73 -1.25
N MET A 262 -30.07 -8.65 -2.02
CA MET A 262 -28.90 -8.36 -2.86
C MET A 262 -27.82 -7.74 -1.97
N GLY A 263 -26.73 -8.47 -1.73
CA GLY A 263 -25.56 -7.89 -1.08
C GLY A 263 -24.98 -6.77 -1.96
N ARG A 264 -24.81 -5.57 -1.41
CA ARG A 264 -24.10 -4.47 -2.08
C ARG A 264 -22.61 -4.73 -1.97
N ARG A 265 -21.98 -4.99 -3.11
CA ARG A 265 -20.53 -5.13 -3.20
C ARG A 265 -19.99 -4.02 -4.08
N SER A 266 -19.05 -3.25 -3.55
CA SER A 266 -18.33 -2.23 -4.30
C SER A 266 -16.86 -2.57 -4.36
N SER A 267 -16.25 -2.23 -5.49
CA SER A 267 -14.82 -2.30 -5.69
C SER A 267 -14.37 -0.95 -6.19
N THR A 268 -13.38 -0.38 -5.51
CA THR A 268 -12.81 0.92 -5.83
C THR A 268 -11.34 0.75 -6.15
N LEU A 269 -10.92 1.15 -7.35
CA LEU A 269 -9.52 1.43 -7.64
C LEU A 269 -9.35 2.93 -7.42
N ASP A 270 -8.62 3.31 -6.39
CA ASP A 270 -8.39 4.71 -6.00
C ASP A 270 -6.95 5.10 -6.31
N VAL A 271 -6.74 5.95 -7.29
CA VAL A 271 -5.41 6.39 -7.72
C VAL A 271 -5.22 7.87 -7.43
N SER A 272 -4.04 8.21 -6.92
CA SER A 272 -3.69 9.59 -6.62
C SER A 272 -2.36 9.93 -7.29
N ILE A 273 -2.31 11.05 -7.99
CA ILE A 273 -1.12 11.56 -8.68
C ILE A 273 -0.36 12.50 -7.75
N ASP A 274 0.96 12.36 -7.64
CA ASP A 274 1.83 13.26 -6.88
C ASP A 274 2.90 13.92 -7.75
N ASN A 275 3.85 14.61 -7.10
CA ASN A 275 5.06 15.14 -7.71
C ASN A 275 5.95 13.97 -8.17
N GLY A 276 5.80 13.58 -9.43
CA GLY A 276 6.45 12.40 -10.01
C GLY A 276 5.49 11.52 -10.81
N GLY A 277 4.18 11.75 -10.68
CA GLY A 277 3.14 11.13 -11.49
C GLY A 277 2.36 10.07 -10.74
N LEU A 278 2.17 8.93 -11.38
CA LEU A 278 1.36 7.83 -10.86
C LEU A 278 2.15 6.52 -10.94
N THR A 279 2.13 5.77 -9.86
CA THR A 279 2.62 4.38 -9.86
C THR A 279 1.72 3.52 -10.73
N LYS A 280 2.36 2.85 -11.68
CA LYS A 280 1.71 1.97 -12.64
C LYS A 280 1.50 0.56 -12.10
N ILE A 281 0.35 -0.04 -12.44
CA ILE A 281 0.10 -1.47 -12.27
C ILE A 281 0.55 -2.20 -13.54
N ASN A 282 1.49 -3.13 -13.40
CA ASN A 282 2.04 -3.92 -14.49
C ASN A 282 1.44 -5.32 -14.48
N LEU A 283 0.84 -5.75 -15.59
CA LEU A 283 0.56 -7.16 -15.79
C LEU A 283 1.77 -7.82 -16.43
N THR A 284 2.49 -8.65 -15.68
CA THR A 284 3.84 -9.11 -16.06
C THR A 284 3.86 -10.43 -16.83
N ASN A 285 2.71 -11.07 -17.01
CA ASN A 285 2.59 -12.33 -17.73
C ASN A 285 1.87 -12.11 -19.06
N ASP A 286 2.33 -12.78 -20.10
CA ASP A 286 1.79 -12.67 -21.45
C ASP A 286 0.30 -13.09 -21.56
N THR A 287 -0.16 -13.93 -20.63
CA THR A 287 -1.57 -14.34 -20.55
C THR A 287 -2.39 -13.56 -19.54
N ALA A 288 -1.78 -12.60 -18.83
CA ALA A 288 -2.48 -11.80 -17.85
C ALA A 288 -3.55 -10.94 -18.54
N SER A 289 -4.70 -10.80 -17.89
CA SER A 289 -5.75 -9.89 -18.34
C SER A 289 -6.16 -8.97 -17.21
N ALA A 290 -6.69 -7.81 -17.58
CA ALA A 290 -7.33 -6.93 -16.61
C ALA A 290 -8.81 -6.77 -16.91
N VAL A 291 -9.61 -6.86 -15.87
CA VAL A 291 -11.04 -6.57 -15.91
C VAL A 291 -11.33 -5.50 -14.87
N VAL A 292 -11.56 -4.26 -15.32
CA VAL A 292 -11.84 -3.12 -14.44
C VAL A 292 -13.34 -2.83 -14.44
N VAL A 293 -14.05 -3.43 -13.49
CA VAL A 293 -15.47 -3.20 -13.16
C VAL A 293 -15.60 -2.64 -11.75
N GLY A 294 -16.24 -1.48 -11.57
CA GLY A 294 -16.29 -0.83 -10.26
C GLY A 294 -16.27 0.68 -10.37
N GLU A 295 -15.87 1.31 -9.27
CA GLU A 295 -15.55 2.73 -9.23
C GLU A 295 -14.04 2.90 -9.47
N LEU A 296 -13.67 3.65 -10.50
CA LEU A 296 -12.32 4.20 -10.63
C LEU A 296 -12.35 5.60 -10.01
N LYS A 297 -11.51 5.82 -9.00
CA LYS A 297 -11.23 7.16 -8.49
C LYS A 297 -9.85 7.60 -8.90
N ALA A 298 -9.76 8.83 -9.40
CA ALA A 298 -8.50 9.46 -9.75
C ALA A 298 -8.47 10.87 -9.18
N GLY A 299 -7.37 11.24 -8.54
CA GLY A 299 -7.25 12.57 -7.96
C GLY A 299 -5.81 13.01 -7.86
N ILE A 300 -5.62 14.21 -7.37
CA ILE A 300 -4.30 14.76 -7.07
C ILE A 300 -4.03 14.59 -5.58
N LYS A 301 -2.84 14.10 -5.23
CA LYS A 301 -2.44 13.89 -3.83
C LYS A 301 -2.38 15.24 -3.13
N GLY A 302 -3.35 15.41 -2.22
CA GLY A 302 -3.76 16.68 -1.64
C GLY A 302 -3.73 17.84 -2.60
N GLY A 303 -4.40 17.61 -3.73
CA GLY A 303 -5.01 18.64 -4.54
C GLY A 303 -4.07 19.57 -5.27
N VAL A 304 -2.75 19.40 -5.21
CA VAL A 304 -1.84 19.98 -6.22
C VAL A 304 -0.73 19.00 -6.59
N ALA A 305 -0.41 18.90 -7.88
CA ALA A 305 0.68 18.08 -8.38
C ALA A 305 1.44 18.79 -9.50
N LEU A 306 2.76 18.58 -9.49
CA LEU A 306 3.63 18.85 -10.62
C LEU A 306 3.98 17.55 -11.33
N THR A 307 3.49 17.38 -12.55
CA THR A 307 3.68 16.13 -13.30
C THR A 307 4.46 16.38 -14.59
N GLN A 308 5.15 15.37 -15.10
CA GLN A 308 5.87 15.48 -16.39
C GLN A 308 4.97 15.20 -17.59
N SER A 309 3.78 14.65 -17.34
CA SER A 309 2.83 14.17 -18.34
C SER A 309 1.43 14.60 -17.93
N ASP A 310 0.57 14.87 -18.91
CA ASP A 310 -0.87 14.98 -18.73
C ASP A 310 -1.58 13.63 -18.88
N LYS A 311 -0.87 12.60 -19.37
CA LYS A 311 -1.34 11.22 -19.50
C LYS A 311 -0.62 10.31 -18.52
N PHE A 312 -1.39 9.53 -17.76
CA PHE A 312 -0.89 8.59 -16.77
C PHE A 312 -1.42 7.20 -17.05
N THR A 313 -0.52 6.25 -17.25
CA THR A 313 -0.88 4.85 -17.38
C THR A 313 -1.14 4.26 -16.00
N VAL A 314 -2.41 3.99 -15.70
CA VAL A 314 -2.84 3.34 -14.46
C VAL A 314 -2.49 1.86 -14.49
N LEU A 315 -2.76 1.21 -15.64
CA LEU A 315 -2.60 -0.22 -15.84
C LEU A 315 -2.07 -0.48 -17.24
N GLU A 316 -1.08 -1.35 -17.39
CA GLU A 316 -0.60 -1.81 -18.70
C GLU A 316 -0.50 -3.33 -18.72
N ALA A 317 -0.98 -3.90 -19.82
CA ALA A 317 -0.89 -5.32 -20.11
C ALA A 317 0.13 -5.55 -21.22
N GLY A 318 1.21 -6.28 -20.95
CA GLY A 318 2.30 -6.50 -21.92
C GLY A 318 1.83 -7.13 -23.23
N THR A 319 1.23 -8.32 -23.16
CA THR A 319 0.54 -8.97 -24.29
C THR A 319 -0.94 -9.29 -24.00
N GLY A 320 -1.43 -8.81 -22.85
CA GLY A 320 -2.77 -9.05 -22.33
C GLY A 320 -3.80 -8.06 -22.84
N LYS A 321 -5.08 -8.34 -22.56
CA LYS A 321 -6.18 -7.42 -22.86
C LYS A 321 -6.66 -6.71 -21.59
N ILE A 322 -6.93 -5.41 -21.73
CA ILE A 322 -7.63 -4.63 -20.70
C ILE A 322 -9.08 -4.48 -21.14
N ALA A 323 -9.99 -5.08 -20.38
CA ALA A 323 -11.41 -4.91 -20.56
C ALA A 323 -11.99 -4.03 -19.45
N THR A 324 -12.66 -2.95 -19.84
CA THR A 324 -13.50 -2.15 -18.93
C THR A 324 -14.91 -2.70 -18.79
N THR A 325 -15.29 -3.63 -19.66
CA THR A 325 -16.59 -4.30 -19.64
C THR A 325 -16.41 -5.77 -19.39
N ARG A 326 -17.10 -6.30 -18.37
CA ARG A 326 -17.21 -7.75 -18.18
C ARG A 326 -18.25 -8.31 -19.14
N THR A 327 -17.80 -8.92 -20.23
CA THR A 327 -18.67 -9.66 -21.15
C THR A 327 -18.92 -11.06 -20.59
N ASP A 328 -19.49 -11.14 -19.39
CA ASP A 328 -20.01 -12.42 -18.95
C ASP A 328 -21.29 -12.66 -19.75
N ASN A 329 -21.29 -13.73 -20.54
CA ASN A 329 -22.49 -14.34 -21.09
C ASN A 329 -23.39 -14.75 -19.92
N VAL A 330 -24.15 -13.80 -19.39
CA VAL A 330 -25.27 -14.07 -18.50
C VAL A 330 -26.22 -14.92 -19.32
N ARG A 331 -26.24 -16.23 -19.04
CA ARG A 331 -27.17 -17.20 -19.60
C ARG A 331 -28.54 -16.95 -18.98
N THR A 332 -29.17 -15.81 -19.31
CA THR A 332 -30.61 -15.63 -19.17
C THR A 332 -31.25 -16.45 -20.28
N GLY A 333 -32.09 -17.42 -19.90
CA GLY A 333 -32.96 -18.07 -20.87
C GLY A 333 -33.85 -17.02 -21.54
N GLY A 334 -33.57 -16.72 -22.81
CA GLY A 334 -34.56 -16.17 -23.75
C GLY A 334 -34.43 -14.70 -24.16
N THR A 335 -33.71 -13.84 -23.44
CA THR A 335 -33.47 -12.46 -23.88
C THR A 335 -32.00 -12.11 -23.71
N THR A 336 -31.32 -11.91 -24.84
CA THR A 336 -29.97 -11.36 -24.94
C THR A 336 -30.05 -9.89 -24.50
N GLU A 337 -30.11 -9.64 -23.19
CA GLU A 337 -29.81 -8.31 -22.69
C GLU A 337 -28.33 -8.08 -22.96
N THR A 338 -28.06 -7.25 -23.98
CA THR A 338 -26.72 -6.73 -24.20
C THR A 338 -26.33 -6.02 -22.91
N PRO A 339 -25.23 -6.37 -22.23
CA PRO A 339 -24.81 -5.67 -21.04
C PRO A 339 -24.48 -4.22 -21.44
N VAL A 340 -25.47 -3.34 -21.31
CA VAL A 340 -25.28 -1.91 -21.46
C VAL A 340 -24.50 -1.50 -20.22
N MET A 341 -23.23 -1.15 -20.39
CA MET A 341 -22.50 -0.32 -19.43
C MET A 341 -23.20 1.03 -19.39
N SER A 342 -24.35 1.09 -18.74
CA SER A 342 -25.14 2.31 -18.66
C SER A 342 -24.52 3.30 -17.69
N GLU A 343 -23.34 3.03 -17.11
CA GLU A 343 -22.48 4.01 -16.45
C GLU A 343 -21.30 3.26 -15.79
N LEU A 344 -20.07 3.49 -16.25
CA LEU A 344 -18.95 3.65 -15.32
C LEU A 344 -19.29 4.91 -14.51
N THR A 345 -20.19 4.77 -13.54
CA THR A 345 -20.57 5.82 -12.61
C THR A 345 -19.43 5.90 -11.63
N SER A 346 -18.41 6.65 -11.99
CA SER A 346 -17.63 7.31 -10.97
C SER A 346 -18.58 8.28 -10.26
N THR A 347 -19.05 7.92 -9.08
CA THR A 347 -19.92 8.78 -8.28
C THR A 347 -19.24 10.09 -7.85
N LEU A 348 -17.92 10.20 -8.08
CA LEU A 348 -17.15 11.44 -8.00
C LEU A 348 -16.71 11.99 -9.37
N PHE A 349 -16.81 11.24 -10.48
CA PHE A 349 -16.22 11.62 -11.77
C PHE A 349 -17.16 11.61 -12.98
N SER A 350 -18.45 11.29 -12.83
CA SER A 350 -19.45 11.79 -13.79
C SER A 350 -19.49 13.33 -13.83
N ASN A 351 -18.85 13.98 -12.83
CA ASN A 351 -18.55 15.41 -12.76
C ASN A 351 -17.06 15.74 -12.49
N SER A 352 -16.08 14.87 -12.79
CA SER A 352 -14.68 15.37 -12.75
C SER A 352 -14.54 16.39 -13.85
N THR A 353 -14.24 17.61 -13.44
CA THR A 353 -13.82 18.66 -14.35
C THR A 353 -12.39 18.44 -14.82
N LEU A 354 -11.59 17.59 -14.14
CA LEU A 354 -10.14 17.56 -14.29
C LEU A 354 -9.56 16.40 -15.10
N PHE A 355 -10.12 15.20 -15.02
CA PHE A 355 -9.60 14.00 -15.69
C PHE A 355 -10.62 13.35 -16.63
N ASP A 356 -10.12 12.88 -17.77
CA ASP A 356 -10.74 11.91 -18.67
C ASP A 356 -10.00 10.56 -18.56
N TYR A 357 -10.60 9.47 -19.03
CA TYR A 357 -9.95 8.16 -19.07
C TYR A 357 -10.28 7.40 -20.35
N ALA A 358 -9.33 6.58 -20.81
CA ALA A 358 -9.50 5.74 -21.98
C ALA A 358 -8.73 4.42 -21.83
N VAL A 359 -9.24 3.36 -22.44
CA VAL A 359 -8.43 2.18 -22.75
C VAL A 359 -7.84 2.42 -24.13
N GLU A 360 -6.53 2.63 -24.19
CA GLU A 360 -5.80 2.79 -25.44
C GLU A 360 -5.10 1.47 -25.78
N SER A 361 -5.33 0.97 -27.00
CA SER A 361 -4.44 -0.04 -27.57
C SER A 361 -3.18 0.67 -28.04
N ILE A 362 -2.06 0.40 -27.38
CA ILE A 362 -0.78 1.04 -27.72
C ILE A 362 -0.08 0.25 -28.85
N SER A 363 -0.41 -1.04 -29.04
CA SER A 363 0.04 -1.88 -30.15
C SER A 363 -0.85 -3.12 -30.29
N ASP A 364 -0.64 -3.92 -31.34
CA ASP A 364 -1.40 -5.16 -31.60
C ASP A 364 -1.42 -6.17 -30.44
N THR A 365 -0.49 -6.04 -29.48
CA THR A 365 -0.41 -6.92 -28.30
C THR A 365 -0.61 -6.19 -26.98
N ARG A 366 -0.55 -4.86 -26.94
CA ARG A 366 -0.41 -4.11 -25.67
C ARG A 366 -1.56 -3.14 -25.48
N ASP A 367 -2.28 -3.30 -24.38
CA ASP A 367 -3.33 -2.39 -23.94
C ASP A 367 -2.88 -1.61 -22.69
N ALA A 368 -3.34 -0.37 -22.58
CA ALA A 368 -3.20 0.44 -21.37
C ALA A 368 -4.52 1.12 -20.98
N LEU A 369 -4.82 1.11 -19.68
CA LEU A 369 -5.80 2.02 -19.10
C LEU A 369 -5.05 3.30 -18.72
N GLN A 370 -5.40 4.40 -19.39
CA GLN A 370 -4.82 5.70 -19.14
C GLN A 370 -5.87 6.64 -18.57
N ILE A 371 -5.40 7.54 -17.71
CA ILE A 371 -6.12 8.75 -17.33
C ILE A 371 -5.38 9.94 -17.92
N SER A 372 -6.09 10.94 -18.38
CA SER A 372 -5.51 12.19 -18.86
C SER A 372 -6.18 13.38 -18.21
N PHE A 373 -5.49 14.52 -18.11
CA PHE A 373 -6.22 15.75 -17.82
C PHE A 373 -7.23 16.04 -18.93
N LYS A 374 -8.39 16.56 -18.57
CA LYS A 374 -9.50 16.87 -19.46
C LYS A 374 -9.23 18.19 -20.17
N ASP A 375 -9.43 18.24 -21.48
CA ASP A 375 -9.24 19.47 -22.28
C ASP A 375 -10.09 20.66 -21.78
N ALA A 376 -11.24 20.37 -21.14
CA ALA A 376 -12.14 21.38 -20.55
C ALA A 376 -11.75 21.79 -19.12
N ALA A 377 -10.80 21.12 -18.47
CA ALA A 377 -10.16 21.64 -17.26
C ALA A 377 -9.30 22.83 -17.70
N GLY A 378 -9.58 24.05 -17.21
CA GLY A 378 -9.06 25.28 -17.79
C GLY A 378 -7.55 25.23 -18.12
N GLN A 379 -7.22 25.08 -19.40
CA GLN A 379 -5.85 24.97 -19.87
C GLN A 379 -5.23 26.37 -19.97
N GLY A 380 -4.29 26.67 -19.08
CA GLY A 380 -3.36 27.79 -19.22
C GLY A 380 -2.02 27.32 -19.79
N THR A 381 -1.34 28.17 -20.56
CA THR A 381 0.08 27.95 -20.90
C THR A 381 0.91 28.95 -20.11
N LEU A 382 1.86 28.45 -19.32
CA LEU A 382 2.88 29.25 -18.69
C LEU A 382 4.17 29.15 -19.50
N ALA A 383 4.39 30.12 -20.36
CA ALA A 383 5.69 30.31 -21.01
C ALA A 383 6.63 30.97 -19.99
N LEU A 384 7.63 30.25 -19.53
CA LEU A 384 8.68 30.82 -18.68
C LEU A 384 9.55 31.72 -19.55
N VAL A 385 9.28 33.02 -19.51
CA VAL A 385 10.20 34.04 -20.01
C VAL A 385 11.06 34.50 -18.84
N PRO A 386 12.40 34.46 -18.94
CA PRO A 386 13.26 35.05 -17.93
C PRO A 386 12.85 36.51 -17.70
N ASP A 387 12.56 36.88 -16.46
CA ASP A 387 12.28 38.25 -16.00
C ASP A 387 10.93 38.90 -16.39
N THR A 388 9.96 38.17 -16.96
CA THR A 388 8.58 38.70 -17.10
C THR A 388 7.54 37.73 -16.58
N LEU A 389 6.81 38.16 -15.55
CA LEU A 389 5.64 37.51 -14.98
C LEU A 389 4.53 37.45 -16.05
N GLY A 390 4.29 36.28 -16.62
CA GLY A 390 3.10 36.03 -17.42
C GLY A 390 1.90 35.77 -16.51
N GLU A 391 0.79 36.48 -16.73
CA GLU A 391 -0.45 36.23 -16.02
C GLU A 391 -0.97 34.82 -16.36
N LEU A 392 -1.09 33.97 -15.35
CA LEU A 392 -1.69 32.65 -15.44
C LEU A 392 -3.15 32.77 -15.03
N ALA A 393 -4.00 33.06 -16.01
CA ALA A 393 -5.44 33.13 -15.83
C ALA A 393 -6.01 31.72 -15.63
N LEU A 394 -6.15 31.28 -14.38
CA LEU A 394 -6.94 30.11 -14.05
C LEU A 394 -8.40 30.56 -14.14
N GLY A 395 -9.18 29.99 -15.05
CA GLY A 395 -10.54 30.47 -15.36
C GLY A 395 -11.35 30.78 -14.09
N SER A 396 -12.05 31.91 -14.07
CA SER A 396 -12.76 32.39 -12.87
C SER A 396 -13.72 31.33 -12.33
N GLY A 397 -13.49 30.87 -11.09
CA GLY A 397 -14.34 29.88 -10.41
C GLY A 397 -13.99 28.41 -10.66
N ALA A 398 -12.84 28.10 -11.28
CA ALA A 398 -12.38 26.73 -11.43
C ALA A 398 -11.79 26.19 -10.11
N THR A 399 -12.56 25.39 -9.38
CA THR A 399 -12.08 24.69 -8.17
C THR A 399 -11.04 23.61 -8.50
N ALA A 400 -10.92 23.19 -9.75
CA ALA A 400 -9.88 22.28 -10.23
C ALA A 400 -9.45 22.66 -11.66
N GLY A 401 -8.19 22.39 -12.02
CA GLY A 401 -7.63 22.70 -13.33
C GLY A 401 -6.16 22.32 -13.45
N PHE A 402 -5.55 22.64 -14.59
CA PHE A 402 -4.11 22.46 -14.77
C PHE A 402 -3.53 23.49 -15.74
N VAL A 403 -2.23 23.72 -15.64
CA VAL A 403 -1.48 24.53 -16.60
C VAL A 403 -0.27 23.78 -17.10
N THR A 404 0.08 23.99 -18.38
CA THR A 404 1.32 23.48 -18.94
C THR A 404 2.43 24.50 -18.72
N MET A 405 3.53 24.05 -18.13
CA MET A 405 4.77 24.80 -17.98
C MET A 405 5.78 24.29 -19.00
N SER A 406 6.45 25.21 -19.68
CA SER A 406 7.49 24.90 -20.68
C SER A 406 8.74 25.72 -20.43
N GLY A 407 9.89 25.23 -20.89
CA GLY A 407 11.18 25.92 -20.69
C GLY A 407 11.77 25.72 -19.28
N LEU A 408 11.36 24.67 -18.59
CA LEU A 408 11.92 24.29 -17.30
C LEU A 408 13.34 23.73 -17.47
N THR A 409 14.15 23.82 -16.42
CA THR A 409 15.43 23.12 -16.32
C THR A 409 15.32 22.08 -15.22
N ALA A 410 15.53 20.81 -15.54
CA ALA A 410 15.46 19.74 -14.54
C ALA A 410 16.45 20.00 -13.40
N GLY A 411 15.99 19.86 -12.16
CA GLY A 411 16.76 20.16 -10.96
C GLY A 411 16.74 21.64 -10.52
N ASN A 412 16.13 22.55 -11.27
CA ASN A 412 15.90 23.93 -10.81
C ASN A 412 14.62 24.02 -9.97
N ASP A 413 14.60 24.92 -8.99
CA ASP A 413 13.37 25.23 -8.27
C ASP A 413 12.50 26.16 -9.12
N VAL A 414 11.23 25.80 -9.24
CA VAL A 414 10.13 26.57 -9.82
C VAL A 414 9.37 27.20 -8.68
N SER A 415 9.28 28.52 -8.71
CA SER A 415 8.54 29.30 -7.74
C SER A 415 7.36 29.97 -8.43
N ILE A 416 6.16 29.72 -7.93
CA ILE A 416 4.89 30.22 -8.48
C ILE A 416 4.26 31.17 -7.46
N TYR A 417 4.01 32.40 -7.88
CA TYR A 417 3.31 33.40 -7.08
C TYR A 417 1.81 33.25 -7.27
N LEU A 418 1.13 32.87 -6.19
CA LEU A 418 -0.30 32.63 -6.15
C LEU A 418 -0.99 33.76 -5.39
N ASN A 419 -2.04 34.29 -6.00
CA ASN A 419 -3.07 35.07 -5.34
C ASN A 419 -4.30 34.18 -5.18
N VAL A 420 -4.63 33.87 -3.93
CA VAL A 420 -5.74 32.97 -3.61
C VAL A 420 -6.84 33.72 -2.87
N SER A 421 -8.07 33.62 -3.38
CA SER A 421 -9.27 33.95 -2.61
C SER A 421 -9.88 32.64 -2.13
N LEU A 422 -9.97 32.41 -0.82
CA LEU A 422 -10.35 31.10 -0.24
C LEU A 422 -11.85 30.97 0.12
N GLY A 423 -12.68 31.91 -0.34
CA GLY A 423 -14.09 31.96 0.04
C GLY A 423 -14.29 32.13 1.55
N THR A 424 -15.37 31.56 2.10
CA THR A 424 -15.68 31.64 3.54
C THR A 424 -15.18 30.40 4.29
N GLY A 425 -14.66 30.58 5.51
CA GLY A 425 -14.35 29.47 6.42
C GLY A 425 -13.00 28.77 6.23
N LYS A 426 -12.17 29.22 5.28
CA LYS A 426 -10.78 28.78 5.09
C LYS A 426 -9.82 29.97 5.06
N THR A 427 -8.61 29.77 5.55
CA THR A 427 -7.54 30.78 5.64
C THR A 427 -6.36 30.41 4.74
N SER A 428 -5.53 31.39 4.38
CA SER A 428 -4.28 31.12 3.63
C SER A 428 -3.37 30.13 4.35
N ALA A 429 -3.39 30.12 5.69
CA ALA A 429 -2.69 29.14 6.51
C ALA A 429 -3.20 27.71 6.29
N ASP A 430 -4.52 27.52 6.14
CA ASP A 430 -5.09 26.20 5.83
C ASP A 430 -4.62 25.71 4.47
N LEU A 431 -4.56 26.59 3.47
CA LEU A 431 -4.08 26.23 2.13
C LEU A 431 -2.57 25.97 2.10
N MET A 432 -1.75 26.74 2.83
CA MET A 432 -0.31 26.46 2.93
C MET A 432 -0.03 25.14 3.65
N THR A 433 -0.79 24.84 4.70
CA THR A 433 -0.73 23.54 5.40
C THR A 433 -1.08 22.43 4.42
N TYR A 434 -2.15 22.62 3.64
CA TYR A 434 -2.56 21.68 2.59
C TYR A 434 -1.46 21.43 1.56
N PHE A 435 -0.79 22.46 1.04
CA PHE A 435 0.36 22.28 0.15
C PHE A 435 1.51 21.51 0.82
N THR A 436 1.88 21.92 2.04
CA THR A 436 3.04 21.38 2.76
C THR A 436 2.86 19.90 3.11
N GLU A 437 1.67 19.51 3.56
CA GLU A 437 1.30 18.11 3.83
C GLU A 437 1.38 17.23 2.58
N ASN A 438 1.39 17.84 1.39
CA ASN A 438 1.44 17.16 0.09
C ASN A 438 2.76 17.36 -0.65
N GLY A 439 3.82 17.73 0.09
CA GLY A 439 5.18 17.78 -0.43
C GLY A 439 5.45 18.99 -1.33
N ILE A 440 4.62 20.03 -1.23
CA ILE A 440 4.79 21.29 -1.91
C ILE A 440 5.13 22.36 -0.87
N VAL A 441 6.30 22.98 -0.99
CA VAL A 441 6.69 24.04 -0.05
C VAL A 441 5.84 25.28 -0.36
N ALA A 442 5.02 25.67 0.59
CA ALA A 442 4.21 26.90 0.50
C ALA A 442 4.57 27.85 1.63
N SER A 443 4.72 29.13 1.31
CA SER A 443 5.04 30.18 2.26
C SER A 443 4.16 31.40 2.05
N ALA A 444 3.82 32.07 3.15
CA ALA A 444 3.10 33.32 3.09
C ALA A 444 4.06 34.40 2.60
N ILE A 445 3.58 35.25 1.73
CA ILE A 445 4.30 36.42 1.23
C ILE A 445 3.43 37.65 1.43
N ASP A 446 4.05 38.74 1.85
CA ASP A 446 3.39 40.04 2.10
C ASP A 446 3.81 41.03 0.99
N GLU A 447 3.76 40.57 -0.25
CA GLU A 447 4.15 41.35 -1.43
C GLU A 447 2.89 41.69 -2.25
N GLY A 448 2.34 42.89 -2.05
CA GLY A 448 1.26 43.41 -2.90
C GLY A 448 -0.03 42.58 -2.88
N ALA A 449 -0.42 42.02 -4.03
CA ALA A 449 -1.65 41.23 -4.21
C ALA A 449 -1.45 39.72 -3.98
N TYR A 450 -0.24 39.26 -3.67
CA TYR A 450 0.06 37.85 -3.48
C TYR A 450 -0.14 37.45 -2.02
N ASN A 451 -0.52 36.21 -1.77
CA ASN A 451 -0.60 35.70 -0.41
C ASN A 451 0.11 34.36 -0.22
N ILE A 452 0.50 33.66 -1.30
CA ILE A 452 1.21 32.38 -1.22
C ILE A 452 2.29 32.29 -2.31
N LEU A 453 3.52 31.98 -1.89
CA LEU A 453 4.59 31.50 -2.76
C LEU A 453 4.65 29.98 -2.66
N VAL A 454 4.54 29.31 -3.79
CA VAL A 454 4.74 27.86 -3.89
C VAL A 454 6.07 27.59 -4.58
N THR A 455 6.94 26.78 -3.97
CA THR A 455 8.23 26.38 -4.54
C THR A 455 8.32 24.87 -4.68
N MET A 456 8.84 24.41 -5.81
CA MET A 456 9.00 22.98 -6.14
C MET A 456 10.17 22.75 -7.10
N THR A 457 10.84 21.60 -7.06
CA THR A 457 11.93 21.31 -8.01
C THR A 457 11.39 20.73 -9.33
N ALA A 458 11.76 21.33 -10.46
CA ALA A 458 11.42 20.84 -11.79
C ALA A 458 12.06 19.48 -12.06
N ALA A 459 11.25 18.50 -12.47
CA ALA A 459 11.76 17.16 -12.80
C ALA A 459 12.09 16.97 -14.30
N ALA A 460 11.60 17.86 -15.17
CA ALA A 460 11.78 17.79 -16.63
C ALA A 460 11.75 19.20 -17.27
N GLN A 461 11.93 19.29 -18.59
CA GLN A 461 11.90 20.56 -19.35
C GLN A 461 10.48 21.10 -19.60
N SER A 462 9.48 20.24 -19.44
CA SER A 462 8.07 20.59 -19.43
C SER A 462 7.41 19.92 -18.22
N GLY A 463 6.36 20.52 -17.71
CA GLY A 463 5.58 19.94 -16.62
C GLY A 463 4.18 20.50 -16.59
N TYR A 464 3.34 19.94 -15.75
CA TYR A 464 1.96 20.36 -15.57
C TYR A 464 1.77 20.70 -14.10
N PHE A 465 1.32 21.92 -13.81
CA PHE A 465 0.87 22.28 -12.47
C PHE A 465 -0.65 22.10 -12.44
N ALA A 466 -1.11 21.06 -11.77
CA ALA A 466 -2.52 20.72 -11.66
C ALA A 466 -3.02 20.95 -10.24
N TRP A 467 -4.28 21.35 -10.08
CA TRP A 467 -4.92 21.55 -8.78
C TRP A 467 -6.35 21.00 -8.71
N ASP A 468 -6.76 20.65 -7.50
CA ASP A 468 -8.10 20.26 -7.07
C ASP A 468 -8.35 20.79 -5.64
N PHE A 469 -9.10 21.89 -5.56
CA PHE A 469 -9.58 22.54 -4.34
C PHE A 469 -11.05 22.25 -4.08
N SER A 470 -11.58 21.12 -4.55
CA SER A 470 -12.96 20.71 -4.25
C SER A 470 -13.26 20.57 -2.75
N GLY A 471 -12.23 20.39 -1.91
CA GLY A 471 -12.33 20.42 -0.45
C GLY A 471 -12.34 21.82 0.18
N PHE A 472 -12.21 22.87 -0.62
CA PHE A 472 -12.33 24.28 -0.22
C PHE A 472 -13.68 24.86 -0.67
N ASP A 473 -13.98 26.09 -0.26
CA ASP A 473 -15.22 26.78 -0.63
C ASP A 473 -15.34 26.87 -2.16
N ILE A 474 -16.55 26.74 -2.72
CA ILE A 474 -16.82 26.83 -4.17
C ILE A 474 -16.40 28.17 -4.78
N ASN A 475 -16.27 29.22 -3.96
CA ASN A 475 -15.77 30.53 -4.36
C ASN A 475 -14.24 30.63 -4.27
N THR A 476 -13.54 29.52 -4.03
CA THR A 476 -12.08 29.50 -4.02
C THR A 476 -11.57 29.78 -5.43
N THR A 477 -10.85 30.89 -5.60
CA THR A 477 -10.19 31.22 -6.86
C THR A 477 -8.69 31.26 -6.64
N LEU A 478 -7.98 30.75 -7.64
CA LEU A 478 -6.53 30.79 -7.71
C LEU A 478 -6.18 31.65 -8.93
N VAL A 479 -5.31 32.64 -8.76
CA VAL A 479 -4.72 33.39 -9.87
C VAL A 479 -3.21 33.30 -9.68
N ALA A 480 -2.54 32.63 -10.61
CA ALA A 480 -1.09 32.67 -10.64
C ALA A 480 -0.68 33.88 -11.47
N LEU A 481 0.16 34.72 -10.92
CA LEU A 481 0.53 35.98 -11.58
C LEU A 481 1.91 35.90 -12.22
N GLY A 482 2.69 34.86 -11.88
CA GLY A 482 3.84 34.44 -12.66
C GLY A 482 4.62 33.32 -11.97
N ALA A 483 5.62 32.80 -12.68
CA ALA A 483 6.58 31.83 -12.14
C ALA A 483 8.00 32.18 -12.58
N TYR A 484 8.96 31.81 -11.75
CA TYR A 484 10.39 31.90 -12.08
C TYR A 484 11.09 30.61 -11.73
N THR A 485 12.24 30.37 -12.36
CA THR A 485 13.10 29.24 -12.00
C THR A 485 14.40 29.75 -11.40
N THR A 486 14.84 29.12 -10.32
CA THR A 486 16.17 29.36 -9.75
C THR A 486 17.00 28.10 -9.91
N ALA A 487 18.24 28.26 -10.34
CA ALA A 487 19.18 27.16 -10.24
C ALA A 487 19.27 26.77 -8.77
N VAL A 488 19.07 25.48 -8.46
CA VAL A 488 19.31 24.99 -7.11
C VAL A 488 20.79 25.21 -6.82
N VAL A 489 21.07 26.26 -6.04
CA VAL A 489 22.41 26.53 -5.56
C VAL A 489 22.68 25.39 -4.57
N PRO A 490 23.68 24.53 -4.80
CA PRO A 490 23.99 23.45 -3.87
C PRO A 490 24.14 24.04 -2.48
N GLU A 491 23.44 23.49 -1.48
CA GLU A 491 23.51 24.03 -0.13
C GLU A 491 24.98 24.21 0.28
N PRO A 492 25.34 25.28 1.02
CA PRO A 492 26.71 25.59 1.40
C PRO A 492 27.47 24.40 2.02
N ALA A 493 26.77 23.44 2.63
CA ALA A 493 27.34 22.20 3.17
C ALA A 493 28.11 21.37 2.13
N SER A 494 27.64 21.32 0.88
CA SER A 494 28.35 20.64 -0.22
C SER A 494 29.68 21.36 -0.55
N PHE A 495 29.68 22.69 -0.51
CA PHE A 495 30.91 23.48 -0.62
C PHE A 495 31.82 23.26 0.59
N VAL A 496 31.30 23.18 1.82
CA VAL A 496 32.10 22.89 3.03
C VAL A 496 32.81 21.53 2.90
N PHE A 497 32.17 20.51 2.31
CA PHE A 497 32.81 19.21 2.10
C PHE A 497 33.91 19.27 1.04
N VAL A 498 33.68 19.96 -0.08
CA VAL A 498 34.70 20.17 -1.14
C VAL A 498 35.87 21.01 -0.62
N PHE A 499 35.60 22.10 0.10
CA PHE A 499 36.63 22.90 0.75
C PHE A 499 37.36 22.09 1.82
N GLY A 500 36.66 21.24 2.58
CA GLY A 500 37.25 20.30 3.53
C GLY A 500 38.23 19.33 2.87
N LEU A 501 37.85 18.72 1.74
CA LEU A 501 38.72 17.86 0.95
C LEU A 501 39.93 18.60 0.37
N LEU A 502 39.74 19.82 -0.13
CA LEU A 502 40.84 20.65 -0.65
C LEU A 502 41.82 21.06 0.45
N ILE A 503 41.32 21.42 1.64
CA ILE A 503 42.16 21.69 2.82
C ILE A 503 42.92 20.43 3.24
N PHE A 504 42.25 19.27 3.28
CA PHE A 504 42.90 18.00 3.62
C PHE A 504 43.98 17.61 2.60
N ALA A 505 43.70 17.77 1.30
CA ALA A 505 44.67 17.54 0.23
C ALA A 505 45.87 18.51 0.35
N ALA A 506 45.64 19.79 0.63
CA ALA A 506 46.70 20.77 0.86
C ALA A 506 47.56 20.42 2.09
N ILE A 507 46.95 19.93 3.18
CA ILE A 507 47.67 19.45 4.37
C ILE A 507 48.53 18.23 4.02
N LEU A 508 48.02 17.28 3.24
CA LEU A 508 48.77 16.10 2.80
C LEU A 508 49.95 16.46 1.88
N VAL A 509 49.76 17.42 0.97
CA VAL A 509 50.84 17.92 0.09
C VAL A 509 51.90 18.66 0.91
N ARG A 510 51.50 19.45 1.92
CA ARG A 510 52.45 20.15 2.81
C ARG A 510 53.24 19.18 3.70
N ARG A 511 52.66 18.06 4.13
CA ARG A 511 53.35 17.03 4.92
C ARG A 511 54.35 16.18 4.13
N ARG A 512 54.32 16.21 2.80
CA ARG A 512 55.25 15.48 1.92
C ARG A 512 56.48 16.28 1.50
N LYS A 513 56.56 17.57 1.86
CA LYS A 513 57.78 18.37 1.81
C LYS A 513 58.35 18.46 3.21
#